data_AF-A0A1G0JL30-F1
#
_entry.id   AF-A0A1G0JL30-F1
#
_cell.length_a   1.000
_cell.length_b   1.000
_cell.length_c   1.000
_cell.angle_alpha   90.00
_cell.angle_beta   90.00
_cell.angle_gamma   90.00
#
_symmetry.space_group_name_H-M   'P 1'
#
loop_
_entity.id
_entity.type
_entity.pdbx_description
1 polymer ?
#
loop_
_entity_poly.entity_id
_entity_poly.type
_entity_poly.pdbx_seq_one_letter_code
_entity_poly.pdbx_strand_id
1 'polypeptide(L)'
;MMIMNTTRKQAGFTLVEIAIVLVIIGLLLGGILKGQQLINSARVRNMADQNSGVQAAYFGFIDRFRQIPGDMPGAAACAAIGSVVTGCGGTPVGGNQNGRIDTWVEAGAVWNHLSASGFLNGSYTGSGTTSAATYIAGPLAAPPAVPANAFQQAIMLAYTDDYEAGTGTASVRLAYAFGASIQPSMLRELDVKLDDGSPVTGVMRPTVETANTGEPGDDMGAALIWTGTPACVTGAGTATATYNVDSDNTSCNAVFLY
;
A
#
# COMPACT_ATOMS: atom_id res chain seq x y z
N MET A 1 -35.91 12.58 -70.43
CA MET A 1 -34.74 12.20 -69.60
C MET A 1 -35.28 11.39 -68.43
N MET A 2 -35.18 10.06 -68.49
CA MET A 2 -35.75 9.15 -67.49
C MET A 2 -34.65 8.75 -66.51
N ILE A 3 -34.76 9.14 -65.24
CA ILE A 3 -33.81 8.79 -64.19
C ILE A 3 -34.16 7.38 -63.71
N MET A 4 -33.36 6.37 -64.07
CA MET A 4 -33.49 5.01 -63.54
C MET A 4 -32.95 4.98 -62.11
N ASN A 5 -33.86 4.94 -61.14
CA ASN A 5 -33.52 4.76 -59.73
C ASN A 5 -33.26 3.26 -59.46
N THR A 6 -31.99 2.85 -59.42
CA THR A 6 -31.61 1.50 -59.02
C THR A 6 -31.73 1.35 -57.50
N THR A 7 -32.84 0.79 -57.03
CA THR A 7 -33.00 0.38 -55.63
C THR A 7 -32.06 -0.79 -55.34
N ARG A 8 -30.94 -0.52 -54.65
CA ARG A 8 -30.08 -1.59 -54.12
C ARG A 8 -30.90 -2.36 -53.07
N LYS A 9 -31.07 -3.67 -53.27
CA LYS A 9 -31.63 -4.55 -52.24
C LYS A 9 -30.65 -4.61 -51.08
N GLN A 10 -31.04 -4.08 -49.92
CA GLN A 10 -30.27 -4.22 -48.69
C GLN A 10 -30.39 -5.67 -48.23
N ALA A 11 -29.30 -6.43 -48.30
CA ALA A 11 -29.25 -7.77 -47.74
C ALA A 11 -29.36 -7.63 -46.22
N GLY A 12 -30.46 -8.09 -45.64
CA GLY A 12 -30.63 -8.16 -44.19
C GLY A 12 -29.68 -9.21 -43.59
N PHE A 13 -29.17 -8.93 -42.38
CA PHE A 13 -28.40 -9.92 -41.63
C PHE A 13 -29.25 -11.15 -41.32
N THR A 14 -28.65 -12.34 -41.44
CA THR A 14 -29.33 -13.58 -41.09
C THR A 14 -29.44 -13.71 -39.56
N LEU A 15 -30.47 -14.41 -39.09
CA LEU A 15 -30.64 -14.69 -37.65
C LEU A 15 -29.43 -15.43 -37.08
N VAL A 16 -28.81 -16.32 -37.88
CA VAL A 16 -27.63 -17.11 -37.51
C VAL A 16 -26.40 -16.22 -37.32
N GLU A 17 -26.18 -15.23 -38.20
CA GLU A 17 -25.07 -14.29 -38.07
C GLU A 17 -25.17 -13.48 -36.77
N ILE A 18 -26.35 -12.96 -36.44
CA ILE A 18 -26.55 -12.23 -35.18
C ILE A 18 -26.41 -13.17 -33.97
N ALA A 19 -26.88 -14.42 -34.06
CA ALA A 19 -26.76 -15.38 -32.96
C ALA A 19 -25.29 -15.69 -32.61
N ILE A 20 -24.42 -15.90 -33.60
CA ILE A 20 -23.00 -16.16 -33.35
C ILE A 20 -22.33 -14.92 -32.75
N VAL A 21 -22.66 -13.73 -33.24
CA VAL A 21 -22.11 -12.47 -32.71
C VAL A 21 -22.49 -12.30 -31.24
N LEU A 22 -23.75 -12.56 -30.86
CA LEU A 22 -24.18 -12.46 -29.46
C LEU A 22 -23.47 -13.48 -28.55
N VAL A 23 -23.21 -14.70 -29.05
CA VAL A 23 -22.45 -15.72 -28.30
C VAL A 23 -21.01 -15.25 -28.08
N ILE A 24 -20.34 -14.75 -29.13
CA ILE A 24 -18.97 -14.26 -29.02
C ILE A 24 -18.90 -13.09 -28.03
N ILE A 25 -19.82 -12.12 -28.13
CA ILE A 25 -19.88 -10.99 -27.19
C ILE A 25 -20.12 -11.49 -25.76
N GLY A 26 -21.04 -12.45 -25.56
CA GLY A 26 -21.30 -13.04 -24.24
C GLY A 26 -20.07 -13.72 -23.62
N LEU A 27 -19.33 -14.50 -24.43
CA LEU A 27 -18.09 -15.15 -23.99
C LEU A 27 -16.98 -14.14 -23.69
N LEU A 28 -16.83 -13.11 -24.52
CA LEU A 28 -15.84 -12.05 -24.30
C LEU A 28 -16.14 -11.25 -23.02
N LEU A 29 -17.40 -10.86 -22.81
CA LEU A 29 -17.81 -10.14 -21.60
C LEU A 29 -17.60 -11.00 -20.33
N GLY A 30 -17.97 -12.28 -20.38
CA GLY A 30 -17.72 -13.21 -19.26
C GLY A 30 -16.23 -13.42 -18.98
N GLY A 31 -15.41 -13.52 -20.03
CA GLY A 31 -13.96 -13.65 -19.92
C GLY A 31 -13.28 -12.42 -19.31
N ILE A 32 -13.68 -11.21 -19.72
CA ILE A 32 -13.12 -9.96 -19.20
C ILE A 32 -13.41 -9.78 -17.71
N LEU A 33 -14.66 -10.04 -17.27
CA LEU A 33 -15.04 -9.93 -15.85
C LEU A 33 -14.19 -10.86 -14.98
N LYS A 34 -13.99 -12.12 -15.42
CA LYS A 34 -13.14 -13.04 -14.67
C LYS A 34 -11.67 -12.63 -14.72
N GLY A 35 -11.20 -12.13 -15.87
CA GLY A 35 -9.84 -11.61 -16.02
C GLY A 35 -9.51 -10.49 -15.04
N GLN A 36 -10.44 -9.54 -14.84
CA GLN A 36 -10.26 -8.45 -13.87
C GLN A 36 -10.14 -8.97 -12.43
N GLN A 37 -10.96 -9.94 -12.04
CA GLN A 37 -10.86 -10.56 -10.70
C GLN A 37 -9.50 -11.25 -10.50
N LEU A 38 -9.00 -11.97 -11.51
CA LEU A 38 -7.69 -12.63 -11.42
C LEU A 38 -6.54 -11.63 -11.24
N ILE A 39 -6.60 -10.48 -11.92
CA ILE A 39 -5.63 -9.39 -11.75
C ILE A 39 -5.68 -8.85 -10.32
N ASN A 40 -6.88 -8.61 -9.77
CA ASN A 40 -7.04 -8.11 -8.41
C ASN A 40 -6.49 -9.10 -7.37
N SER A 41 -6.82 -10.39 -7.48
CA SER A 41 -6.25 -11.42 -6.58
C SER A 41 -4.72 -11.54 -6.72
N ALA A 42 -4.16 -11.31 -7.91
CA ALA A 42 -2.71 -11.27 -8.10
C ALA A 42 -2.07 -10.06 -7.41
N ARG A 43 -2.71 -8.88 -7.45
CA ARG A 43 -2.27 -7.70 -6.70
C ARG A 43 -2.32 -7.92 -5.19
N VAL A 44 -3.41 -8.50 -4.68
CA VAL A 44 -3.55 -8.86 -3.26
C VAL A 44 -2.46 -9.82 -2.82
N ARG A 45 -2.14 -10.83 -3.65
CA ARG A 45 -1.02 -11.73 -3.39
C ARG A 45 0.32 -11.03 -3.37
N ASN A 46 0.59 -10.18 -4.35
CA ASN A 46 1.83 -9.42 -4.38
C ASN A 46 2.01 -8.52 -3.14
N MET A 47 0.93 -7.86 -2.69
CA MET A 47 0.96 -7.04 -1.47
C MET A 47 1.26 -7.87 -0.21
N ALA A 48 0.61 -9.03 -0.06
CA ALA A 48 0.88 -9.95 1.05
C ALA A 48 2.34 -10.45 1.04
N ASP A 49 2.84 -10.87 -0.13
CA ASP A 49 4.22 -11.35 -0.29
C ASP A 49 5.24 -10.22 -0.02
N GLN A 50 4.92 -8.98 -0.41
CA GLN A 50 5.74 -7.81 -0.15
C GLN A 50 5.84 -7.51 1.35
N ASN A 51 4.72 -7.57 2.10
CA ASN A 51 4.73 -7.41 3.55
C ASN A 51 5.64 -8.46 4.22
N SER A 52 5.48 -9.75 3.87
CA SER A 52 6.35 -10.81 4.41
C SER A 52 7.83 -10.63 4.04
N GLY A 53 8.12 -10.16 2.82
CA GLY A 53 9.47 -9.84 2.38
C GLY A 53 10.10 -8.68 3.16
N VAL A 54 9.34 -7.62 3.41
CA VAL A 54 9.77 -6.47 4.23
C VAL A 54 9.98 -6.87 5.68
N GLN A 55 9.10 -7.70 6.25
CA GLN A 55 9.26 -8.24 7.61
C GLN A 55 10.57 -9.04 7.74
N ALA A 56 10.86 -9.92 6.79
CA ALA A 56 12.10 -10.70 6.78
C ALA A 56 13.33 -9.80 6.62
N ALA A 57 13.26 -8.77 5.76
CA ALA A 57 14.33 -7.79 5.58
C ALA A 57 14.59 -6.98 6.86
N TYR A 58 13.52 -6.55 7.54
CA TYR A 58 13.58 -5.79 8.78
C TYR A 58 14.32 -6.58 9.88
N PHE A 59 13.88 -7.81 10.17
CA PHE A 59 14.53 -8.64 11.18
C PHE A 59 15.93 -9.09 10.76
N GLY A 60 16.15 -9.38 9.47
CA GLY A 60 17.49 -9.70 8.96
C GLY A 60 18.48 -8.55 9.14
N PHE A 61 18.03 -7.30 8.97
CA PHE A 61 18.85 -6.12 9.25
C PHE A 61 19.22 -6.01 10.72
N ILE A 62 18.24 -6.18 11.62
CA ILE A 62 18.46 -6.16 13.07
C ILE A 62 19.44 -7.26 13.49
N ASP A 63 19.30 -8.47 12.95
CA ASP A 63 20.19 -9.58 13.26
C ASP A 63 21.64 -9.31 12.82
N ARG A 64 21.81 -8.73 11.62
CA ARG A 64 23.12 -8.44 11.04
C ARG A 64 23.81 -7.25 11.70
N PHE A 65 23.10 -6.14 11.90
CA PHE A 65 23.68 -4.88 12.32
C PHE A 65 23.45 -4.56 13.80
N ARG A 66 22.58 -5.31 14.49
CA ARG A 66 22.14 -5.03 15.87
C ARG A 66 21.59 -3.61 16.05
N GLN A 67 20.91 -3.12 15.02
CA GLN A 67 20.34 -1.79 14.91
C GLN A 67 19.00 -1.88 14.17
N ILE A 68 18.08 -0.97 14.46
CA ILE A 68 16.80 -0.88 13.74
C ILE A 68 17.04 -0.07 12.46
N PRO A 69 16.61 -0.58 11.27
CA PRO A 69 16.73 0.19 10.04
C PRO A 69 15.87 1.46 10.14
N GLY A 70 16.33 2.55 9.52
CA GLY A 70 15.70 3.86 9.65
C GLY A 70 16.16 4.61 10.89
N ASP A 71 16.01 4.00 12.07
CA ASP A 71 16.43 4.53 13.38
C ASP A 71 17.96 4.63 13.53
N MET A 72 18.70 3.72 12.89
CA MET A 72 20.17 3.71 12.91
C MET A 72 20.73 5.09 12.50
N PRO A 73 21.64 5.70 13.28
CA PRO A 73 22.22 6.99 12.93
C PRO A 73 22.91 6.95 11.56
N GLY A 74 22.66 7.95 10.73
CA GLY A 74 23.14 7.94 9.34
C GLY A 74 24.66 7.78 9.21
N ALA A 75 25.45 8.38 10.10
CA ALA A 75 26.90 8.20 10.13
C ALA A 75 27.30 6.75 10.48
N ALA A 76 26.58 6.10 11.39
CA ALA A 76 26.79 4.70 11.73
C ALA A 76 26.39 3.79 10.55
N ALA A 77 25.30 4.10 9.87
CA ALA A 77 24.86 3.38 8.67
C ALA A 77 25.94 3.45 7.57
N CYS A 78 26.51 4.63 7.30
CA CYS A 78 27.63 4.78 6.37
C CYS A 78 28.86 3.95 6.76
N ALA A 79 29.18 3.87 8.05
CA ALA A 79 30.31 3.09 8.54
C ALA A 79 30.10 1.57 8.43
N ALA A 80 28.89 1.09 8.69
CA ALA A 80 28.58 -0.35 8.74
C ALA A 80 28.17 -0.94 7.37
N ILE A 81 27.44 -0.17 6.55
CA ILE A 81 26.91 -0.61 5.26
C ILE A 81 27.83 -0.14 4.12
N GLY A 82 28.42 1.04 4.26
CA GLY A 82 29.30 1.66 3.27
C GLY A 82 28.68 2.85 2.54
N SER A 83 29.40 3.41 1.57
CA SER A 83 29.03 4.62 0.84
C SER A 83 27.80 4.50 -0.08
N VAL A 84 27.17 3.33 -0.13
CA VAL A 84 25.92 3.09 -0.87
C VAL A 84 24.72 3.70 -0.13
N VAL A 85 24.83 3.90 1.18
CA VAL A 85 23.85 4.66 1.97
C VAL A 85 23.79 6.10 1.46
N THR A 86 22.58 6.63 1.28
CA THR A 86 22.39 7.96 0.69
C THR A 86 22.96 9.03 1.62
N GLY A 87 23.74 9.95 1.06
CA GLY A 87 24.28 11.11 1.78
C GLY A 87 25.56 10.83 2.58
N CYS A 88 26.21 9.66 2.42
CA CYS A 88 27.54 9.45 2.98
C CYS A 88 28.54 10.50 2.45
N GLY A 89 29.27 11.14 3.37
CA GLY A 89 30.14 12.28 3.08
C GLY A 89 29.45 13.65 3.16
N GLY A 90 28.14 13.69 3.39
CA GLY A 90 27.36 14.89 3.69
C GLY A 90 26.48 14.68 4.90
N THR A 91 25.16 14.75 4.71
CA THR A 91 24.15 14.45 5.74
C THR A 91 23.51 13.09 5.41
N PRO A 92 23.99 11.98 6.00
CA PRO A 92 23.47 10.67 5.64
C PRO A 92 22.07 10.45 6.20
N VAL A 93 21.26 9.67 5.48
CA VAL A 93 19.92 9.30 5.93
C VAL A 93 20.00 8.33 7.12
N GLY A 94 19.18 8.56 8.13
CA GLY A 94 19.11 7.76 9.34
C GLY A 94 18.36 8.47 10.46
N GLY A 95 18.37 7.86 11.63
CA GLY A 95 17.58 8.26 12.77
C GLY A 95 18.41 8.68 13.96
N ASN A 96 17.75 8.67 15.11
CA ASN A 96 18.30 9.13 16.39
C ASN A 96 18.71 7.98 17.34
N GLN A 97 18.51 6.72 16.96
CA GLN A 97 18.80 5.53 17.75
C GLN A 97 17.94 5.38 19.02
N ASN A 98 16.70 5.87 19.00
CA ASN A 98 15.77 5.77 20.13
C ASN A 98 15.04 4.41 20.20
N GLY A 99 15.28 3.53 19.23
CA GLY A 99 14.68 2.20 19.15
C GLY A 99 13.34 2.16 18.41
N ARG A 100 12.97 3.23 17.70
CA ARG A 100 11.70 3.35 16.98
C ARG A 100 11.88 4.07 15.65
N ILE A 101 10.92 3.86 14.76
CA ILE A 101 10.79 4.60 13.50
C ILE A 101 9.60 5.54 13.71
N ASP A 102 9.85 6.71 14.28
CA ASP A 102 8.82 7.65 14.74
C ASP A 102 8.92 9.04 14.11
N THR A 103 9.91 9.25 13.23
CA THR A 103 10.00 10.44 12.39
C THR A 103 9.86 10.13 10.90
N TRP A 104 9.45 11.14 10.12
CA TRP A 104 9.39 11.04 8.65
C TRP A 104 10.73 10.68 8.02
N VAL A 105 11.82 11.19 8.59
CA VAL A 105 13.17 10.95 8.10
C VAL A 105 13.55 9.49 8.32
N GLU A 106 13.25 8.94 9.50
CA GLU A 106 13.49 7.53 9.79
C GLU A 106 12.65 6.63 8.90
N ALA A 107 11.36 6.92 8.73
CA ALA A 107 10.46 6.14 7.88
C ALA A 107 10.96 6.05 6.42
N GLY A 108 11.57 7.11 5.89
CA GLY A 108 12.25 7.06 4.60
C GLY A 108 13.58 6.31 4.66
N ALA A 109 14.39 6.56 5.69
CA ALA A 109 15.70 5.96 5.87
C ALA A 109 15.65 4.43 5.99
N VAL A 110 14.56 3.84 6.53
CA VAL A 110 14.32 2.39 6.54
C VAL A 110 14.64 1.79 5.18
N TRP A 111 14.04 2.35 4.14
CA TRP A 111 14.13 1.79 2.78
C TRP A 111 15.52 1.96 2.19
N ASN A 112 16.20 3.06 2.49
CA ASN A 112 17.59 3.24 2.08
C ASN A 112 18.50 2.23 2.78
N HIS A 113 18.37 2.06 4.10
CA HIS A 113 19.19 1.11 4.87
C HIS A 113 18.97 -0.33 4.38
N LEU A 114 17.71 -0.74 4.18
CA LEU A 114 17.39 -2.09 3.72
C LEU A 114 17.83 -2.38 2.29
N SER A 115 17.70 -1.41 1.37
CA SER A 115 18.16 -1.58 -0.02
C SER A 115 19.69 -1.51 -0.13
N ALA A 116 20.34 -0.55 0.52
CA ALA A 116 21.79 -0.40 0.50
C ALA A 116 22.55 -1.58 1.14
N SER A 117 21.93 -2.27 2.10
CA SER A 117 22.49 -3.47 2.73
C SER A 117 22.14 -4.78 2.00
N GLY A 118 21.35 -4.71 0.93
CA GLY A 118 20.98 -5.84 0.09
C GLY A 118 19.87 -6.74 0.61
N PHE A 119 19.11 -6.32 1.64
CA PHE A 119 17.93 -7.05 2.11
C PHE A 119 16.70 -6.81 1.23
N LEU A 120 16.62 -5.66 0.56
CA LEU A 120 15.57 -5.35 -0.41
C LEU A 120 16.18 -5.06 -1.79
N ASN A 121 15.46 -5.46 -2.83
CA ASN A 121 15.81 -5.12 -4.21
C ASN A 121 15.30 -3.71 -4.55
N GLY A 122 16.03 -3.02 -5.44
CA GLY A 122 15.84 -1.62 -5.76
C GLY A 122 16.87 -0.71 -5.09
N SER A 123 16.74 0.59 -5.34
CA SER A 123 17.58 1.62 -4.74
C SER A 123 16.67 2.75 -4.29
N TYR A 124 16.49 2.88 -2.98
CA TYR A 124 15.63 3.89 -2.38
C TYR A 124 16.48 4.96 -1.73
N THR A 125 16.24 6.23 -2.04
CA THR A 125 17.09 7.30 -1.49
C THR A 125 16.83 7.52 -0.01
N GLY A 126 15.61 7.25 0.47
CA GLY A 126 15.15 7.56 1.83
C GLY A 126 15.21 9.06 2.20
N SER A 127 15.65 9.90 1.28
CA SER A 127 15.87 11.34 1.48
C SER A 127 14.65 12.12 1.03
N GLY A 128 14.38 13.25 1.69
CA GLY A 128 13.27 14.14 1.36
C GLY A 128 11.92 13.70 1.94
N THR A 129 11.87 12.58 2.67
CA THR A 129 10.71 12.18 3.48
C THR A 129 10.65 13.03 4.74
N THR A 130 10.24 14.28 4.61
CA THR A 130 10.18 15.23 5.75
C THR A 130 8.75 15.46 6.24
N SER A 131 7.77 14.87 5.56
CA SER A 131 6.34 15.00 5.86
C SER A 131 5.53 13.89 5.19
N ALA A 132 4.25 13.80 5.54
CA ALA A 132 3.26 12.94 4.90
C ALA A 132 3.18 13.09 3.38
N ALA A 133 3.61 14.24 2.81
CA ALA A 133 3.53 14.53 1.39
C ALA A 133 4.08 13.41 0.50
N THR A 134 5.21 12.78 0.88
CA THR A 134 5.80 11.70 0.08
C THR A 134 4.89 10.47 0.00
N TYR A 135 4.13 10.19 1.06
CA TYR A 135 3.26 9.04 1.16
C TYR A 135 1.86 9.27 0.55
N ILE A 136 1.52 10.53 0.22
CA ILE A 136 0.23 10.93 -0.37
C ILE A 136 0.36 11.55 -1.77
N ALA A 137 1.57 11.78 -2.29
CA ALA A 137 1.82 12.53 -3.53
C ALA A 137 1.42 11.81 -4.84
N GLY A 138 0.76 10.66 -4.77
CA GLY A 138 0.48 9.83 -5.94
C GLY A 138 1.72 9.01 -6.34
N PRO A 139 1.87 8.66 -7.64
CA PRO A 139 3.00 7.86 -8.12
C PRO A 139 4.36 8.46 -7.75
N LEU A 140 5.29 7.60 -7.30
CA LEU A 140 6.61 8.01 -6.86
C LEU A 140 7.50 8.51 -8.02
N ALA A 141 8.25 9.59 -7.79
CA ALA A 141 9.26 10.09 -8.71
C ALA A 141 10.53 9.21 -8.71
N ALA A 142 11.28 9.18 -9.80
CA ALA A 142 12.55 8.44 -9.91
C ALA A 142 13.79 9.35 -9.70
N PRO A 143 14.82 8.92 -8.94
CA PRO A 143 14.87 7.70 -8.13
C PRO A 143 13.93 7.78 -6.92
N PRO A 144 13.19 6.72 -6.58
CA PRO A 144 12.18 6.77 -5.53
C PRO A 144 12.81 6.88 -4.14
N ALA A 145 12.17 7.66 -3.27
CA ALA A 145 12.57 7.74 -1.87
C ALA A 145 12.23 6.47 -1.08
N VAL A 146 11.12 5.81 -1.44
CA VAL A 146 10.55 4.64 -0.75
C VAL A 146 10.02 3.63 -1.78
N PRO A 147 9.75 2.36 -1.44
CA PRO A 147 9.14 1.41 -2.36
C PRO A 147 7.68 1.75 -2.66
N ALA A 148 7.20 1.23 -3.79
CA ALA A 148 5.81 1.34 -4.20
C ALA A 148 5.07 0.01 -4.09
N ASN A 149 3.76 0.10 -3.91
CA ASN A 149 2.84 -1.03 -3.98
C ASN A 149 2.45 -1.36 -5.43
N ALA A 150 1.55 -2.34 -5.59
CA ALA A 150 1.03 -2.77 -6.90
C ALA A 150 0.30 -1.67 -7.70
N PHE A 151 0.00 -0.52 -7.08
CA PHE A 151 -0.66 0.65 -7.66
C PHE A 151 0.28 1.86 -7.80
N GLN A 152 1.59 1.63 -7.67
CA GLN A 152 2.62 2.67 -7.70
C GLN A 152 2.52 3.71 -6.58
N GLN A 153 1.81 3.39 -5.49
CA GLN A 153 1.70 4.26 -4.33
C GLN A 153 2.76 3.90 -3.27
N ALA A 154 3.21 4.91 -2.53
CA ALA A 154 4.23 4.78 -1.50
C ALA A 154 3.82 3.79 -0.39
N ILE A 155 4.76 2.95 0.02
CA ILE A 155 4.65 2.07 1.18
C ILE A 155 5.39 2.70 2.36
N MET A 156 4.88 2.50 3.57
CA MET A 156 5.45 3.05 4.78
C MET A 156 5.65 1.99 5.85
N LEU A 157 6.71 2.15 6.64
CA LEU A 157 6.98 1.36 7.83
C LEU A 157 7.30 2.33 8.97
N ALA A 158 6.53 2.31 10.04
CA ALA A 158 6.67 3.25 11.16
C ALA A 158 6.00 2.71 12.44
N TYR A 159 6.38 3.25 13.59
CA TYR A 159 5.68 3.00 14.85
C TYR A 159 4.45 3.92 14.98
N THR A 160 3.35 3.38 15.49
CA THR A 160 2.08 4.09 15.70
C THR A 160 1.33 3.47 16.87
N ASP A 161 0.52 4.25 17.56
CA ASP A 161 -0.43 3.80 18.58
C ASP A 161 -1.90 4.03 18.19
N ASP A 162 -2.16 4.47 16.95
CA ASP A 162 -3.52 4.77 16.45
C ASP A 162 -4.48 3.56 16.38
N TYR A 163 -3.99 2.33 16.57
CA TYR A 163 -4.73 1.10 16.33
C TYR A 163 -5.05 0.31 17.60
N GLU A 164 -6.08 0.78 18.30
CA GLU A 164 -6.51 0.20 19.57
C GLU A 164 -7.40 -1.03 19.44
N ALA A 165 -7.14 -2.03 20.30
CA ALA A 165 -8.06 -3.14 20.51
C ALA A 165 -9.09 -2.75 21.60
N GLY A 166 -10.08 -1.92 21.23
CA GLY A 166 -11.17 -1.52 22.13
C GLY A 166 -10.86 -0.32 23.01
N THR A 167 -11.25 -0.35 24.30
CA THR A 167 -11.08 0.77 25.25
C THR A 167 -9.76 0.70 26.03
N GLY A 168 -8.72 0.09 25.43
CA GLY A 168 -7.42 -0.14 26.04
C GLY A 168 -6.53 1.11 26.06
N THR A 169 -5.40 1.01 26.75
CA THR A 169 -4.28 1.96 26.58
C THR A 169 -3.48 1.53 25.38
N ALA A 170 -3.17 2.50 24.52
CA ALA A 170 -2.53 2.22 23.28
C ALA A 170 -1.12 1.67 23.42
N SER A 171 -0.88 0.59 22.68
CA SER A 171 0.45 0.00 22.57
C SER A 171 1.07 0.49 21.28
N VAL A 172 2.16 1.25 21.38
CA VAL A 172 2.93 1.65 20.20
C VAL A 172 3.48 0.39 19.52
N ARG A 173 3.09 0.17 18.27
CA ARG A 173 3.47 -1.00 17.47
C ARG A 173 4.07 -0.58 16.13
N LEU A 174 4.97 -1.40 15.61
CA LEU A 174 5.45 -1.24 14.24
C LEU A 174 4.31 -1.58 13.28
N ALA A 175 4.01 -0.68 12.36
CA ALA A 175 2.96 -0.82 11.37
C ALA A 175 3.53 -0.69 9.95
N TYR A 176 3.11 -1.60 9.09
CA TYR A 176 3.38 -1.58 7.66
C TYR A 176 2.15 -1.06 6.92
N ALA A 177 2.24 0.13 6.32
CA ALA A 177 1.21 0.69 5.46
C ALA A 177 1.39 0.18 4.03
N PHE A 178 0.36 -0.45 3.47
CA PHE A 178 0.40 -1.00 2.12
C PHE A 178 0.43 0.06 1.02
N GLY A 179 0.16 1.31 1.37
CA GLY A 179 0.07 2.42 0.44
C GLY A 179 -1.33 2.53 -0.18
N ALA A 180 -1.57 3.72 -0.70
CA ALA A 180 -2.83 4.11 -1.32
C ALA A 180 -3.21 3.26 -2.56
N SER A 181 -4.32 3.66 -3.17
CA SER A 181 -4.99 3.13 -4.34
C SER A 181 -5.54 1.70 -4.26
N ILE A 182 -5.90 1.22 -3.07
CA ILE A 182 -6.52 -0.09 -2.87
C ILE A 182 -8.05 0.07 -2.84
N GLN A 183 -8.78 -0.79 -3.54
CA GLN A 183 -10.24 -0.83 -3.48
C GLN A 183 -10.71 -1.59 -2.22
N PRO A 184 -11.86 -1.24 -1.62
CA PRO A 184 -12.41 -1.93 -0.45
C PRO A 184 -12.57 -3.44 -0.61
N SER A 185 -12.94 -3.91 -1.80
CA SER A 185 -13.04 -5.35 -2.10
C SER A 185 -11.69 -6.06 -2.00
N MET A 186 -10.62 -5.43 -2.52
CA MET A 186 -9.25 -5.94 -2.41
C MET A 186 -8.71 -5.81 -0.98
N LEU A 187 -9.08 -4.76 -0.24
CA LEU A 187 -8.72 -4.63 1.18
C LEU A 187 -9.28 -5.78 2.01
N ARG A 188 -10.57 -6.10 1.85
CA ARG A 188 -11.18 -7.24 2.52
C ARG A 188 -10.52 -8.56 2.11
N GLU A 189 -10.20 -8.74 0.83
CA GLU A 189 -9.50 -9.95 0.37
C GLU A 189 -8.08 -10.05 0.97
N LEU A 190 -7.38 -8.92 1.10
CA LEU A 190 -6.07 -8.84 1.73
C LEU A 190 -6.13 -9.17 3.22
N ASP A 191 -7.11 -8.61 3.93
CA ASP A 191 -7.37 -8.89 5.34
C ASP A 191 -7.70 -10.37 5.56
N VAL A 192 -8.70 -10.94 4.87
CA VAL A 192 -9.03 -12.39 4.98
C VAL A 192 -7.82 -13.30 4.70
N LYS A 193 -6.87 -12.83 3.88
CA LYS A 193 -5.67 -13.60 3.53
C LYS A 193 -4.58 -13.53 4.61
N LEU A 194 -4.49 -12.43 5.35
CA LEU A 194 -3.44 -12.18 6.33
C LEU A 194 -3.93 -12.33 7.78
N ASP A 195 -5.25 -12.25 8.01
CA ASP A 195 -5.86 -12.16 9.34
C ASP A 195 -7.32 -12.71 9.34
N ASP A 196 -8.33 -11.93 9.76
CA ASP A 196 -9.68 -12.41 10.09
C ASP A 196 -10.79 -11.84 9.17
N GLY A 197 -10.47 -10.86 8.31
CA GLY A 197 -11.43 -10.23 7.40
C GLY A 197 -12.33 -9.17 8.06
N SER A 198 -12.04 -8.81 9.31
CA SER A 198 -12.73 -7.78 10.07
C SER A 198 -11.90 -6.50 10.10
N PRO A 199 -12.48 -5.34 9.68
CA PRO A 199 -11.77 -4.06 9.69
C PRO A 199 -11.52 -3.49 11.10
N VAL A 200 -11.93 -4.18 12.16
CA VAL A 200 -11.87 -3.69 13.55
C VAL A 200 -10.86 -4.45 14.38
N THR A 201 -10.65 -5.73 14.10
CA THR A 201 -9.92 -6.65 14.95
C THR A 201 -8.61 -7.08 14.31
N GLY A 202 -7.79 -7.79 15.08
CA GLY A 202 -6.57 -8.39 14.56
C GLY A 202 -5.46 -7.40 14.20
N VAL A 203 -4.53 -7.90 13.39
CA VAL A 203 -3.30 -7.25 12.93
C VAL A 203 -3.48 -6.53 11.59
N MET A 204 -4.47 -6.91 10.78
CA MET A 204 -4.79 -6.21 9.54
C MET A 204 -5.92 -5.21 9.76
N ARG A 205 -5.66 -3.94 9.49
CA ARG A 205 -6.67 -2.88 9.70
C ARG A 205 -6.71 -1.89 8.54
N PRO A 206 -7.88 -1.34 8.19
CA PRO A 206 -7.95 -0.17 7.33
C PRO A 206 -7.22 1.01 8.00
N THR A 207 -6.66 1.90 7.21
CA THR A 207 -6.08 3.14 7.73
C THR A 207 -7.10 4.03 8.42
N VAL A 208 -6.72 4.70 9.52
CA VAL A 208 -7.59 5.65 10.24
C VAL A 208 -7.70 7.01 9.53
N GLU A 209 -8.79 7.74 9.78
CA GLU A 209 -9.07 9.06 9.18
C GLU A 209 -8.39 10.22 9.90
N THR A 210 -8.05 10.03 11.17
CA THR A 210 -7.45 11.06 12.03
C THR A 210 -6.53 10.36 13.02
N ALA A 211 -5.36 10.95 13.22
CA ALA A 211 -4.46 10.61 14.31
C ALA A 211 -5.21 10.62 15.65
N ASN A 212 -4.97 9.63 16.51
CA ASN A 212 -5.38 9.77 17.90
C ASN A 212 -4.45 10.79 18.57
N THR A 213 -4.93 12.03 18.74
CA THR A 213 -4.14 13.08 19.37
C THR A 213 -4.11 12.91 20.88
N GLY A 214 -2.92 13.02 21.50
CA GLY A 214 -2.77 13.04 22.96
C GLY A 214 -2.30 11.71 23.57
N GLU A 215 -1.85 10.77 22.73
CA GLU A 215 -1.26 9.52 23.19
C GLU A 215 0.21 9.74 23.62
N PRO A 216 0.64 9.15 24.75
CA PRO A 216 2.00 9.32 25.25
C PRO A 216 2.98 8.37 24.55
N GLY A 217 3.78 8.90 23.62
CA GLY A 217 4.88 8.17 22.98
C GLY A 217 5.49 8.94 21.82
N ASP A 218 6.73 8.58 21.45
CA ASP A 218 7.26 8.94 20.14
C ASP A 218 6.65 7.93 19.13
N ASP A 219 5.69 8.42 18.34
CA ASP A 219 4.89 7.65 17.39
C ASP A 219 4.61 8.49 16.12
N MET A 220 4.25 7.84 15.01
CA MET A 220 3.85 8.51 13.77
C MET A 220 2.33 8.64 13.65
N GLY A 221 1.69 9.33 14.60
CA GLY A 221 0.23 9.43 14.66
C GLY A 221 -0.48 9.98 13.42
N ALA A 222 0.21 10.69 12.50
CA ALA A 222 -0.44 11.34 11.35
C ALA A 222 -0.20 10.67 9.98
N ALA A 223 0.47 9.51 9.91
CA ALA A 223 1.09 9.07 8.67
C ALA A 223 0.40 7.94 7.91
N LEU A 224 -0.49 7.23 8.59
CA LEU A 224 -1.20 6.09 8.04
C LEU A 224 -2.63 6.48 7.70
N ILE A 225 -2.83 7.69 7.15
CA ILE A 225 -4.16 8.28 6.95
C ILE A 225 -4.57 8.13 5.49
N TRP A 226 -5.55 7.27 5.21
CA TRP A 226 -6.25 7.35 3.93
C TRP A 226 -7.61 6.65 3.91
N THR A 227 -8.67 7.43 4.01
CA THR A 227 -9.96 7.03 3.44
C THR A 227 -10.46 8.18 2.56
N GLY A 228 -10.58 7.90 1.27
CA GLY A 228 -11.34 8.76 0.38
C GLY A 228 -12.84 8.71 0.70
N THR A 229 -13.60 9.66 0.16
CA THR A 229 -15.05 9.54 0.03
C THR A 229 -15.38 8.89 -1.33
N PRO A 230 -16.27 7.88 -1.42
CA PRO A 230 -17.08 7.27 -0.34
C PRO A 230 -16.28 6.36 0.62
N ALA A 231 -16.76 6.14 1.85
CA ALA A 231 -15.98 5.44 2.89
C ALA A 231 -15.54 4.01 2.50
N CYS A 232 -14.28 3.68 2.81
CA CYS A 232 -13.70 2.33 2.65
C CYS A 232 -14.30 1.29 3.58
N VAL A 233 -14.77 1.75 4.74
CA VAL A 233 -15.39 0.95 5.80
C VAL A 233 -16.67 1.65 6.22
N THR A 234 -17.76 0.89 6.24
CA THR A 234 -19.06 1.36 6.75
C THR A 234 -19.05 1.25 8.27
N GLY A 235 -19.38 2.34 8.97
CA GLY A 235 -19.38 2.37 10.44
C GLY A 235 -17.99 2.34 11.06
N ALA A 236 -17.00 2.97 10.42
CA ALA A 236 -15.63 3.10 10.94
C ALA A 236 -15.62 3.58 12.40
N GLY A 237 -14.72 3.03 13.22
CA GLY A 237 -14.63 3.32 14.65
C GLY A 237 -15.70 2.62 15.53
N THR A 238 -16.56 1.78 14.95
CA THR A 238 -17.54 0.98 15.71
C THR A 238 -17.16 -0.50 15.73
N ALA A 239 -17.64 -1.24 16.73
CA ALA A 239 -17.46 -2.70 16.80
C ALA A 239 -18.18 -3.47 15.66
N THR A 240 -19.05 -2.79 14.91
CA THR A 240 -19.83 -3.35 13.79
C THR A 240 -19.29 -2.90 12.43
N ALA A 241 -18.09 -2.32 12.37
CA ALA A 241 -17.55 -1.82 11.12
C ALA A 241 -17.36 -2.97 10.10
N THR A 242 -17.64 -2.69 8.83
CA THR A 242 -17.49 -3.67 7.75
C THR A 242 -16.86 -3.01 6.53
N TYR A 243 -16.02 -3.73 5.79
CA TYR A 243 -15.48 -3.24 4.52
C TYR A 243 -16.61 -2.94 3.55
N ASN A 244 -16.59 -1.74 2.97
CA ASN A 244 -17.59 -1.29 2.02
C ASN A 244 -17.25 -1.81 0.61
N VAL A 245 -17.36 -3.13 0.41
CA VAL A 245 -16.87 -3.83 -0.79
C VAL A 245 -17.53 -3.40 -2.10
N ASP A 246 -18.74 -2.83 -2.02
CA ASP A 246 -19.51 -2.33 -3.16
C ASP A 246 -19.20 -0.85 -3.48
N SER A 247 -18.35 -0.20 -2.70
CA SER A 247 -17.93 1.18 -2.96
C SER A 247 -17.03 1.25 -4.20
N ASP A 248 -17.24 2.32 -4.97
CA ASP A 248 -16.38 2.75 -6.06
C ASP A 248 -15.12 3.49 -5.58
N ASN A 249 -14.88 3.55 -4.26
CA ASN A 249 -13.67 4.12 -3.71
C ASN A 249 -12.46 3.32 -4.20
N THR A 250 -11.58 3.99 -4.93
CA THR A 250 -10.29 3.44 -5.38
C THR A 250 -9.15 3.90 -4.52
N SER A 251 -9.49 4.56 -3.41
CA SER A 251 -8.63 5.36 -2.60
C SER A 251 -8.61 4.92 -1.13
N CYS A 252 -8.49 3.61 -0.90
CA CYS A 252 -8.30 3.06 0.43
C CYS A 252 -6.85 2.58 0.65
N ASN A 253 -6.48 2.49 1.91
CA ASN A 253 -5.20 1.93 2.37
C ASN A 253 -5.46 1.03 3.59
N ALA A 254 -4.48 0.21 3.93
CA ALA A 254 -4.48 -0.63 5.10
C ALA A 254 -3.11 -0.65 5.76
N VAL A 255 -3.11 -1.13 6.99
CA VAL A 255 -1.93 -1.37 7.81
C VAL A 255 -1.89 -2.82 8.25
N PHE A 256 -0.68 -3.37 8.34
CA PHE A 256 -0.38 -4.60 9.06
C PHE A 256 0.40 -4.22 10.33
N LEU A 257 -0.11 -4.63 11.49
CA LEU A 257 0.50 -4.36 12.80
C LEU A 257 1.37 -5.56 13.21
N TYR A 258 2.67 -5.35 13.38
CA TYR A 258 3.59 -6.39 13.86
C TYR A 258 3.46 -6.62 15.38
#